data_AF-A0A3M1DFM7-F1
#
_entry.id   AF-A0A3M1DFM7-F1
#
_cell.length_a   1.000
_cell.length_b   1.000
_cell.length_c   1.000
_cell.angle_alpha   90.00
_cell.angle_beta   90.00
_cell.angle_gamma   90.00
#
_symmetry.space_group_name_H-M   'P 1'
#
loop_
_entity.id
_entity.type
_entity.pdbx_description
1 polymer ?
#
loop_
_entity_poly.entity_id
_entity_poly.type
_entity_poly.pdbx_seq_one_letter_code
_entity_poly.pdbx_strand_id
1 'polypeptide(L)'
;MAWDWWSTKGWRIDMRGPKLQLVAGVAALLLLLVAGGLGYRAWQQVRRLEQLNRVAADLEAQIRRERERNDRLQREWERVSSPEFPEEWARVYGGMTLPGEVRLVVPESAPPTPTPTPVPPTPAPFWKQWWGTLTQWAR
;
A
#
# COMPACT_ATOMS: atom_id res chain seq x y z
N MET A 1 7.73 -92.99 1.30
CA MET A 1 8.67 -92.38 2.26
C MET A 1 9.76 -91.68 1.47
N ALA A 2 10.11 -90.41 1.62
CA ALA A 2 9.49 -89.26 2.25
C ALA A 2 10.11 -88.06 1.51
N TRP A 3 9.25 -87.24 0.92
CA TRP A 3 9.56 -85.98 0.27
C TRP A 3 9.61 -84.91 1.35
N ASP A 4 10.78 -84.36 1.72
CA ASP A 4 10.82 -83.11 2.51
C ASP A 4 12.19 -82.39 2.51
N TRP A 5 12.60 -81.80 1.38
CA TRP A 5 13.86 -81.03 1.30
C TRP A 5 13.69 -79.55 0.92
N TRP A 6 12.48 -78.98 1.05
CA TRP A 6 12.15 -77.63 0.56
C TRP A 6 11.70 -76.62 1.62
N SER A 7 11.95 -76.87 2.91
CA SER A 7 11.57 -75.98 4.02
C SER A 7 12.79 -75.84 4.93
N THR A 8 13.40 -74.69 5.23
CA THR A 8 12.99 -73.29 5.27
C THR A 8 14.27 -72.45 5.31
N LYS A 9 14.77 -71.94 4.18
CA LYS A 9 15.68 -70.77 4.24
C LYS A 9 14.81 -69.53 4.33
N GLY A 10 14.23 -69.32 5.51
CA GLY A 10 13.60 -68.07 5.88
C GLY A 10 14.67 -66.98 5.86
N TRP A 11 14.75 -66.23 4.75
CA TRP A 11 15.42 -64.94 4.71
C TRP A 11 14.65 -64.00 5.63
N ARG A 12 14.88 -64.12 6.94
CA ARG A 12 14.51 -63.10 7.91
C ARG A 12 15.41 -61.91 7.63
N ILE A 13 14.93 -61.02 6.76
CA ILE A 13 15.48 -59.67 6.67
C ILE A 13 15.25 -59.06 8.04
N ASP A 14 16.28 -59.06 8.88
CA ASP A 14 16.21 -58.48 10.20
C ASP A 14 16.20 -56.95 10.03
N MET A 15 14.99 -56.38 9.97
CA MET A 15 14.77 -54.95 9.72
C MET A 15 15.20 -54.04 10.89
N ARG A 16 15.84 -54.62 11.92
CA ARG A 16 16.32 -53.91 13.12
C ARG A 16 17.84 -53.68 13.14
N GLY A 17 18.49 -53.68 11.97
CA GLY A 17 19.91 -53.30 11.87
C GLY A 17 20.12 -51.77 11.87
N PRO A 18 21.20 -51.24 12.48
CA PRO A 18 21.51 -49.80 12.51
C PRO A 18 21.68 -49.18 11.11
N LYS A 19 22.03 -50.02 10.12
CA LYS A 19 22.15 -49.61 8.71
C LYS A 19 20.82 -49.18 8.09
N LEU A 20 19.70 -49.78 8.51
CA LEU A 20 18.38 -49.43 7.99
C LEU A 20 17.92 -48.05 8.49
N GLN A 21 18.26 -47.72 9.74
CA GLN A 21 17.96 -46.40 10.34
C GLN A 21 18.74 -45.28 9.64
N LEU A 22 20.01 -45.52 9.30
CA LEU A 22 20.81 -44.56 8.54
C LEU A 22 20.23 -44.33 7.13
N VAL A 23 19.85 -45.40 6.43
CA VAL A 23 19.25 -45.28 5.09
C VAL A 23 17.91 -44.55 5.14
N ALA A 24 17.05 -44.88 6.11
CA ALA A 24 15.78 -44.19 6.30
C ALA A 24 15.96 -42.70 6.64
N GLY A 25 16.94 -42.37 7.51
CA GLY A 25 17.28 -40.99 7.86
C GLY A 25 17.77 -40.18 6.66
N VAL A 26 18.67 -40.75 5.86
CA VAL A 26 19.18 -40.10 4.63
C VAL A 26 18.05 -39.92 3.60
N ALA A 27 17.19 -40.92 3.42
CA ALA A 27 16.05 -40.82 2.52
C ALA A 27 15.06 -39.74 2.97
N ALA A 28 14.78 -39.64 4.28
CA ALA A 28 13.92 -38.60 4.83
C ALA A 28 14.51 -37.19 4.64
N LEU A 29 15.83 -37.04 4.85
CA LEU A 29 16.52 -35.77 4.64
C LEU A 29 16.47 -35.32 3.17
N LEU A 30 16.69 -36.26 2.24
CA LEU A 30 16.57 -35.99 0.80
C LEU A 30 15.16 -35.58 0.41
N LEU A 31 14.14 -36.26 0.94
CA LEU A 31 12.74 -35.89 0.73
C LEU A 31 12.44 -34.48 1.23
N LEU A 32 12.93 -34.12 2.41
CA LEU A 32 12.79 -32.79 2.99
C LEU A 32 13.46 -31.71 2.13
N LEU A 33 14.66 -31.99 1.62
CA LEU A 33 15.39 -31.08 0.71
C LEU A 33 14.63 -30.87 -0.60
N VAL A 34 14.09 -31.93 -1.19
CA VAL A 34 13.31 -31.85 -2.44
C VAL A 34 12.00 -31.10 -2.18
N ALA A 35 11.27 -31.43 -1.13
CA ALA A 35 10.04 -30.74 -0.74
C ALA A 35 10.28 -29.26 -0.44
N GLY A 36 11.34 -28.94 0.30
CA GLY A 36 11.76 -27.57 0.58
C GLY A 36 12.15 -26.79 -0.68
N GLY A 37 12.88 -27.42 -1.62
CA GLY A 37 13.25 -26.80 -2.89
C GLY A 37 12.05 -26.52 -3.80
N LEU A 38 11.09 -27.44 -3.86
CA LEU A 38 9.83 -27.24 -4.59
C LEU A 38 8.97 -26.14 -3.94
N GLY A 39 8.85 -26.16 -2.62
CA GLY A 39 8.14 -25.13 -1.85
C GLY A 39 8.75 -23.74 -2.05
N TYR A 40 10.08 -23.63 -2.04
CA TYR A 40 10.78 -22.37 -2.27
C TYR A 40 10.53 -21.81 -3.68
N ARG A 41 10.50 -22.68 -4.71
CA ARG A 41 10.18 -22.26 -6.08
C ARG A 41 8.75 -21.78 -6.23
N ALA A 42 7.79 -22.50 -5.64
CA ALA A 42 6.39 -22.09 -5.62
C ALA A 42 6.22 -20.74 -4.91
N TRP A 43 6.88 -20.55 -3.77
CA TRP A 43 6.88 -19.29 -3.03
C TRP A 43 7.43 -18.12 -3.86
N GLN A 44 8.53 -18.32 -4.58
CA GLN A 44 9.08 -17.30 -5.47
C GLN A 44 8.14 -16.94 -6.63
N GLN A 45 7.34 -17.88 -7.13
CA GLN A 45 6.37 -17.60 -8.19
C GLN A 45 5.20 -16.76 -7.67
N VAL A 46 4.68 -17.06 -6.48
CA VAL A 46 3.61 -16.26 -5.85
C VAL A 46 4.07 -14.83 -5.62
N ARG A 47 5.29 -14.62 -5.10
CA ARG A 47 5.83 -13.26 -4.91
C ARG A 47 5.98 -12.47 -6.21
N ARG A 48 6.30 -13.13 -7.32
CA ARG A 48 6.37 -12.48 -8.65
C ARG A 48 4.98 -12.05 -9.15
N LEU A 49 3.96 -12.90 -8.97
CA LEU A 49 2.58 -12.58 -9.31
C LEU A 49 2.04 -11.41 -8.49
N GLU A 50 2.34 -11.37 -7.19
CA GLU A 50 1.97 -10.24 -6.34
C GLU A 50 2.61 -8.92 -6.80
N GLN A 51 3.89 -8.95 -7.17
CA GLN A 51 4.57 -7.77 -7.70
C GLN A 51 3.94 -7.28 -9.00
N LEU A 52 3.65 -8.20 -9.93
CA LEU A 52 2.98 -7.86 -11.18
C LEU A 52 1.58 -7.27 -10.95
N ASN A 53 0.80 -7.84 -10.03
CA ASN A 53 -0.52 -7.31 -9.68
C ASN A 53 -0.43 -5.91 -9.06
N ARG A 54 0.56 -5.65 -8.19
CA ARG A 54 0.76 -4.31 -7.62
C ARG A 54 1.12 -3.29 -8.69
N VAL A 55 2.02 -3.65 -9.61
CA VAL A 55 2.40 -2.78 -10.73
C VAL A 55 1.19 -2.54 -11.63
N ALA A 56 0.44 -3.57 -11.99
CA ALA A 56 -0.78 -3.42 -12.79
C ALA A 56 -1.81 -2.50 -12.13
N ALA A 57 -2.06 -2.67 -10.82
CA ALA A 57 -2.98 -1.84 -10.07
C ALA A 57 -2.54 -0.36 -10.00
N ASP A 58 -1.24 -0.11 -9.85
CA ASP A 58 -0.71 1.26 -9.85
C ASP A 58 -0.81 1.91 -11.23
N LEU A 59 -0.49 1.19 -12.30
CA LEU A 59 -0.66 1.67 -13.68
C LEU A 59 -2.14 2.00 -13.97
N GLU A 60 -3.06 1.14 -13.54
CA GLU A 60 -4.48 1.38 -13.72
C GLU A 60 -4.96 2.61 -12.95
N ALA A 61 -4.44 2.83 -11.73
CA ALA A 61 -4.70 4.05 -10.97
C ALA A 61 -4.14 5.31 -11.66
N GLN A 62 -2.95 5.22 -12.26
CA GLN A 62 -2.38 6.33 -13.05
C GLN A 62 -3.22 6.65 -14.27
N ILE A 63 -3.65 5.63 -15.03
CA ILE A 63 -4.52 5.80 -16.19
C ILE A 63 -5.85 6.47 -15.80
N ARG A 64 -6.48 6.04 -14.70
CA ARG A 64 -7.70 6.68 -14.20
C ARG A 64 -7.48 8.16 -13.87
N ARG A 65 -6.40 8.49 -13.16
CA ARG A 65 -6.07 9.88 -12.81
C ARG A 65 -5.86 10.76 -14.04
N GLU A 66 -5.15 10.25 -15.05
CA GLU A 66 -4.91 11.01 -16.28
C GLU A 66 -6.18 11.16 -17.13
N ARG A 67 -7.06 10.15 -17.17
CA ARG A 67 -8.38 10.28 -17.81
C ARG A 67 -9.23 11.34 -17.12
N GLU A 68 -9.32 11.31 -15.79
CA GLU A 68 -10.05 12.32 -15.04
C GLU A 68 -9.52 13.74 -15.27
N ARG A 69 -8.19 13.90 -15.37
CA ARG A 69 -7.57 15.17 -15.75
C ARG A 69 -7.97 15.60 -17.15
N ASN A 70 -7.89 14.69 -18.12
CA ASN A 70 -8.26 15.00 -19.49
C ASN A 70 -9.73 15.40 -19.59
N ASP A 71 -10.64 14.68 -18.93
CA ASP A 71 -12.07 15.01 -18.91
C ASP A 71 -12.36 16.36 -18.25
N ARG A 72 -11.55 16.78 -17.26
CA ARG A 72 -11.65 18.13 -16.70
C ARG A 72 -11.17 19.19 -17.67
N LEU A 73 -9.98 18.99 -18.25
CA LEU A 73 -9.40 19.92 -19.22
C LEU A 73 -10.29 20.07 -20.45
N GLN A 74 -10.92 18.99 -20.90
CA GLN A 74 -11.82 19.03 -22.04
C GLN A 74 -13.10 19.82 -21.73
N ARG A 75 -13.66 19.66 -20.52
CA ARG A 75 -14.79 20.51 -20.08
C ARG A 75 -14.41 21.97 -19.91
N GLU A 76 -13.21 22.26 -19.42
CA GLU A 76 -12.69 23.62 -19.36
C GLU A 76 -12.49 24.20 -20.76
N TRP A 77 -11.97 23.41 -21.68
CA TRP A 77 -11.81 23.81 -23.08
C TRP A 77 -13.16 24.10 -23.73
N GLU A 78 -14.14 23.22 -23.54
CA GLU A 78 -15.53 23.44 -24.01
C GLU A 78 -16.11 24.74 -23.43
N ARG A 79 -15.96 24.98 -22.11
CA ARG A 79 -16.39 26.22 -21.47
C ARG A 79 -15.72 27.44 -22.10
N VAL A 80 -14.40 27.43 -22.28
CA VAL A 80 -13.65 28.57 -22.83
C VAL A 80 -13.94 28.78 -24.31
N SER A 81 -14.22 27.70 -25.04
CA SER A 81 -14.57 27.75 -26.47
C SER A 81 -16.01 28.21 -26.73
N SER A 82 -16.88 28.24 -25.70
CA SER A 82 -18.24 28.77 -25.83
C SER A 82 -18.19 30.27 -26.18
N PRO A 83 -19.08 30.73 -27.08
CA PRO A 83 -19.22 32.15 -27.41
C PRO A 83 -19.68 33.01 -26.23
N GLU A 84 -20.20 32.44 -25.14
CA GLU A 84 -20.61 33.18 -23.93
C GLU A 84 -19.42 33.54 -23.01
N PHE A 85 -18.30 32.80 -23.10
CA PHE A 85 -17.14 32.97 -22.22
C PHE A 85 -16.45 34.35 -22.34
N PRO A 86 -16.25 34.94 -23.54
CA PRO A 86 -15.67 36.27 -23.68
C PRO A 86 -16.49 37.37 -23.01
N GLU A 87 -17.83 37.29 -23.06
CA GLU A 87 -18.69 38.25 -22.37
C GLU A 87 -18.58 38.11 -20.85
N GLU A 88 -18.64 36.89 -20.34
CA GLU A 88 -18.53 36.62 -18.90
C GLU A 88 -17.16 37.05 -18.37
N TRP A 89 -16.09 36.79 -19.13
CA TRP A 89 -14.74 37.25 -18.81
C TRP A 89 -14.64 38.79 -18.83
N ALA A 90 -15.23 39.46 -19.82
CA ALA A 90 -15.25 40.91 -19.91
C ALA A 90 -16.01 41.57 -18.74
N ARG A 91 -17.11 40.95 -18.27
CA ARG A 91 -17.87 41.42 -17.11
C ARG A 91 -17.14 41.20 -15.79
N VAL A 92 -16.57 40.00 -15.58
CA VAL A 92 -15.94 39.61 -14.31
C VAL A 92 -14.54 40.21 -14.16
N TYR A 93 -13.70 40.07 -15.18
CA TYR A 93 -12.28 40.46 -15.12
C TYR A 93 -12.00 41.78 -15.86
N GLY A 94 -12.67 42.01 -17.01
CA GLY A 94 -12.51 43.22 -17.80
C GLY A 94 -13.18 44.46 -17.21
N GLY A 95 -14.11 44.27 -16.26
CA GLY A 95 -14.89 45.35 -15.66
C GLY A 95 -15.82 46.08 -16.64
N MET A 96 -16.07 45.49 -17.81
CA MET A 96 -16.93 46.02 -18.86
C MET A 96 -18.38 45.57 -18.61
N THR A 97 -19.33 46.49 -18.67
CA THR A 97 -20.77 46.20 -18.55
C THR A 97 -21.47 46.49 -19.86
N LEU A 98 -22.60 45.83 -20.13
CA LEU A 98 -23.39 46.15 -21.31
C LEU A 98 -23.99 47.57 -21.19
N PRO A 99 -24.28 48.24 -22.33
CA PRO A 99 -24.97 49.52 -22.31
C PRO A 99 -26.33 49.36 -21.61
N GLY A 100 -26.47 49.97 -20.42
CA GLY A 100 -27.67 49.92 -19.58
C GLY A 100 -27.53 49.11 -18.28
N GLU A 101 -26.45 48.36 -18.08
CA GLU A 101 -26.17 47.65 -16.82
C GLU A 101 -25.38 48.53 -15.83
N VAL A 102 -25.77 48.51 -14.54
CA VAL A 102 -25.08 49.23 -13.46
C VAL A 102 -24.22 48.25 -12.65
N ARG A 103 -22.90 48.46 -12.64
CA ARG A 103 -21.95 47.66 -11.85
C ARG A 103 -22.09 47.99 -10.37
N LEU A 104 -22.64 47.07 -9.58
CA LEU A 104 -22.68 47.18 -8.12
C LEU A 104 -21.37 46.67 -7.52
N VAL A 105 -20.52 47.57 -7.01
CA VAL A 105 -19.33 47.21 -6.24
C VAL A 105 -19.73 47.22 -4.77
N VAL A 106 -19.84 46.04 -4.16
CA VAL A 106 -20.05 45.94 -2.72
C VAL A 106 -18.70 46.19 -2.05
N PRO A 107 -18.53 47.27 -1.26
CA PRO A 107 -17.31 47.45 -0.50
C PRO A 107 -17.20 46.29 0.50
N GLU A 108 -16.05 45.62 0.49
CA GLU A 108 -15.71 44.59 1.48
C GLU A 108 -15.93 45.20 2.87
N SER A 109 -16.91 44.67 3.61
CA SER A 109 -17.18 45.07 4.99
C SER A 109 -15.87 45.02 5.77
N ALA A 110 -15.59 46.07 6.55
CA ALA A 110 -14.37 46.25 7.30
C ALA A 110 -13.90 44.93 7.96
N PRO A 111 -12.59 44.63 7.95
CA PRO A 111 -12.07 43.36 8.43
C PRO A 111 -12.57 43.11 9.87
N PRO A 112 -12.98 41.86 10.20
CA PRO A 112 -13.40 41.54 11.55
C PRO A 112 -12.27 41.89 12.52
N THR A 113 -12.59 42.64 13.57
CA THR A 113 -11.68 42.89 14.70
C THR A 113 -11.05 41.55 15.10
N PRO A 114 -9.70 41.43 15.12
CA PRO A 114 -9.08 40.15 15.40
C PRO A 114 -9.47 39.70 16.80
N THR A 115 -10.19 38.57 16.88
CA THR A 115 -10.39 37.84 18.13
C THR A 115 -9.02 37.52 18.71
N PRO A 116 -8.73 37.86 19.99
CA PRO A 116 -7.44 37.56 20.59
C PRO A 116 -7.19 36.05 20.52
N THR A 117 -6.15 35.66 19.77
CA THR A 117 -5.71 34.27 19.72
C THR A 117 -5.28 33.86 21.13
N PRO A 118 -5.81 32.77 21.71
CA PRO A 118 -5.31 32.28 22.98
C PRO A 118 -3.84 31.93 22.80
N VAL A 119 -2.97 32.66 23.50
CA VAL A 119 -1.54 32.38 23.53
C VAL A 119 -1.37 30.95 24.04
N PRO A 120 -0.75 30.03 23.28
CA PRO A 120 -0.51 28.69 23.76
C PRO A 120 0.36 28.78 25.03
N PRO A 121 0.11 27.96 26.06
CA PRO A 121 0.93 27.98 27.26
C PRO A 121 2.38 27.73 26.87
N THR A 122 3.27 28.64 27.26
CA THR A 122 4.71 28.51 27.04
C THR A 122 5.15 27.13 27.52
N PRO A 123 5.80 26.31 26.67
CA PRO A 123 6.20 24.97 27.06
C PRO A 123 7.11 25.04 28.29
N ALA A 124 6.86 24.17 29.26
CA ALA A 124 7.68 24.09 30.46
C ALA A 124 9.15 23.88 30.05
N PRO A 125 10.12 24.49 30.76
CA PRO A 125 11.54 24.29 30.49
C PRO A 125 11.89 22.80 30.42
N PHE A 126 12.74 22.42 29.46
CA PHE A 126 13.11 21.01 29.22
C PHE A 126 13.55 20.27 30.49
N TRP A 127 14.22 20.97 31.42
CA TRP A 127 14.71 20.40 32.67
C TRP A 127 13.56 19.86 33.55
N LYS A 128 12.40 20.53 33.58
CA LYS A 128 11.21 20.05 34.32
C LYS A 128 10.65 18.77 33.70
N GLN A 129 10.67 18.67 32.37
CA GLN A 129 10.21 17.49 31.65
C GLN A 129 11.11 16.28 31.96
N TRP A 130 12.43 16.51 31.99
CA TRP A 130 13.41 15.48 32.32
C TRP A 130 13.29 14.94 33.76
N TRP A 131 13.08 15.81 34.76
CA TRP A 131 12.85 15.33 36.14
C TRP A 131 11.58 14.51 36.30
N GLY A 132 10.51 14.87 35.59
CA GLY A 132 9.27 14.08 35.61
C GLY A 132 9.48 12.66 35.09
N THR A 133 10.31 12.49 34.04
CA THR A 133 10.64 11.15 33.54
C THR A 133 11.44 10.31 34.53
N LEU A 134 12.32 10.93 35.32
CA LEU A 134 13.11 10.22 36.33
C LEU A 134 12.27 9.77 37.52
N THR A 135 11.30 10.58 37.96
CA THR A 135 10.46 10.23 39.12
C THR A 135 9.40 9.18 38.78
N GLN A 136 8.98 9.08 37.51
CA GLN A 136 8.04 8.03 37.06
C GLN A 136 8.65 6.63 37.08
N TRP A 137 9.97 6.49 36.92
CA TRP A 137 10.66 5.20 36.97
C TRP A 137 10.92 4.67 38.39
N ALA A 138 10.66 5.48 39.42
CA ALA A 138 10.89 5.13 40.82
C ALA A 138 9.61 4.64 41.54
N ARG A 139 8.55 4.32 40.80
CA ARG A 139 7.34 3.62 41.26
C ARG A 139 7.25 2.25 40.62
#